data_AF-A0A533QE93-F1
#
_entry.id   AF-A0A533QE93-F1
#
_cell.length_a   1.000
_cell.length_b   1.000
_cell.length_c   1.000
_cell.angle_alpha   90.00
_cell.angle_beta   90.00
_cell.angle_gamma   90.00
#
_symmetry.space_group_name_H-M   'P 1'
#
loop_
_entity.id
_entity.type
_entity.pdbx_description
1 polymer ?
#
loop_
_entity_poly.entity_id
_entity_poly.type
_entity_poly.pdbx_seq_one_letter_code
_entity_poly.pdbx_strand_id
1 'polypeptide(L)' 'MSHISPDHFREHFIHASQGTVAEGARLTIEVITDTTHPQSQDVLLENIEIMKS' A
#
# COMPACT_ATOMS: atom_id res chain seq x y z
N MET A 1 -11.17 -6.24 13.52
CA MET A 1 -11.05 -5.25 12.43
C MET A 1 -9.62 -4.76 12.45
N SER A 2 -8.84 -5.11 11.43
CA SER A 2 -7.43 -4.75 11.39
C SER A 2 -7.32 -3.24 11.19
N HIS A 3 -6.76 -2.53 12.18
CA HIS A 3 -6.26 -1.18 11.96
C HIS A 3 -5.06 -1.30 11.03
N ILE A 4 -5.31 -1.26 9.71
CA ILE A 4 -4.24 -1.33 8.72
C ILE A 4 -3.53 0.02 8.72
N SER A 5 -2.48 0.12 9.54
CA SER A 5 -1.60 1.27 9.51
C SER A 5 -0.68 1.19 8.28
N PRO A 6 -0.14 2.33 7.81
CA PRO A 6 0.84 2.34 6.73
C PRO A 6 2.03 1.42 6.97
N ASP A 7 2.52 1.37 8.22
CA ASP A 7 3.65 0.54 8.60
C ASP A 7 3.31 -0.95 8.51
N HIS A 8 2.13 -1.34 8.99
CA HIS A 8 1.68 -2.72 8.91
C HIS A 8 1.45 -3.14 7.45
N PHE A 9 0.86 -2.28 6.64
CA PHE A 9 0.71 -2.53 5.21
C PHE A 9 2.07 -2.71 4.52
N ARG A 10 3.05 -1.85 4.82
CA ARG A 10 4.39 -1.92 4.26
C ARG A 10 5.08 -3.24 4.61
N GLU A 11 5.00 -3.69 5.85
CA GLU A 11 5.55 -4.98 6.29
C GLU A 11 4.93 -6.15 5.49
N HIS A 12 3.60 -6.20 5.40
CA HIS A 12 2.90 -7.22 4.61
C HIS A 12 3.28 -7.17 3.14
N PHE A 13 3.36 -5.98 2.54
CA PHE A 13 3.75 -5.84 1.14
C PHE A 13 5.17 -6.36 0.90
N ILE A 14 6.12 -6.02 1.78
CA ILE A 14 7.50 -6.53 1.67
C ILE A 14 7.49 -8.06 1.66
N HIS A 15 6.83 -8.70 2.63
CA HIS A 15 6.75 -10.16 2.68
C HIS A 15 6.05 -10.76 1.46
N ALA A 16 4.92 -10.18 1.02
CA ALA A 16 4.15 -10.70 -0.10
C ALA A 16 4.82 -10.49 -1.47
N SER A 17 5.66 -9.47 -1.60
CA SER A 17 6.35 -9.13 -2.85
C SER A 17 7.62 -9.94 -3.11
N GLN A 18 8.15 -10.66 -2.12
CA GLN A 18 9.36 -11.47 -2.26
C GLN A 18 9.22 -12.49 -3.39
N GLY A 19 10.23 -12.57 -4.26
CA GLY A 19 10.26 -13.44 -5.43
C GLY A 19 9.39 -12.96 -6.60
N THR A 20 8.79 -11.77 -6.53
CA THR A 20 7.98 -11.18 -7.61
C THR A 20 8.69 -10.01 -8.27
N VAL A 21 8.17 -9.52 -9.39
CA VAL A 21 8.63 -8.28 -10.05
C VAL A 21 8.48 -7.03 -9.16
N ALA A 22 7.62 -7.09 -8.13
CA ALA A 22 7.40 -6.01 -7.19
C ALA A 22 8.36 -6.04 -5.99
N GLU A 23 9.25 -7.03 -5.90
CA GLU A 23 10.26 -7.08 -4.84
C GLU A 23 11.13 -5.83 -4.88
N GLY A 24 11.25 -5.14 -3.75
CA GLY A 24 12.00 -3.88 -3.65
C GLY A 24 11.30 -2.66 -4.28
N ALA A 25 10.03 -2.77 -4.70
CA ALA A 25 9.27 -1.64 -5.18
C ALA A 25 9.14 -0.53 -4.11
N ARG A 26 9.23 0.73 -4.54
CA ARG A 26 9.03 1.89 -3.67
C ARG A 26 7.54 2.07 -3.41
N LEU A 27 7.16 2.09 -2.13
CA LEU A 27 5.80 2.40 -1.69
C LEU A 27 5.67 3.85 -1.23
N THR A 28 4.74 4.59 -1.83
CA THR A 28 4.19 5.85 -1.32
C THR A 28 2.80 5.55 -0.80
N ILE A 29 2.54 5.85 0.47
CA ILE A 29 1.26 5.54 1.13
C ILE A 29 0.73 6.83 1.74
N GLU A 30 -0.52 7.16 1.42
CA GLU A 30 -1.26 8.26 2.02
C GLU A 30 -2.43 7.70 2.84
N VAL A 31 -2.73 8.35 3.97
CA VAL A 31 -3.83 7.95 4.85
C VAL A 31 -4.86 9.06 4.88
N ILE A 32 -6.08 8.73 4.46
CA ILE A 32 -7.23 9.61 4.64
C ILE A 32 -7.65 9.53 6.11
N THR A 33 -7.42 10.61 6.85
CA THR A 33 -7.79 10.70 8.28
C THR A 33 -9.24 11.14 8.50
N ASP A 34 -9.93 11.58 7.43
CA ASP A 34 -11.36 11.87 7.49
C ASP A 34 -12.16 10.57 7.53
N THR A 35 -12.68 10.26 8.72
CA THR A 35 -13.47 9.05 8.97
C THR A 35 -14.85 9.07 8.29
N THR A 36 -15.28 10.23 7.78
CA THR A 36 -16.55 10.36 7.03
C THR A 36 -16.37 10.17 5.53
N HIS A 37 -15.11 10.05 5.06
CA HIS A 37 -14.83 9.81 3.66
C HIS A 37 -15.45 8.48 3.21
N PRO A 38 -16.12 8.42 2.04
CA PRO A 38 -16.78 7.21 1.55
C PRO A 38 -15.85 5.98 1.45
N GLN A 39 -14.55 6.22 1.27
CA GLN A 39 -13.51 5.18 1.12
C GLN A 39 -12.60 5.07 2.36
N SER A 40 -13.03 5.56 3.53
CA SER A 40 -12.21 5.59 4.77
C SER A 40 -11.80 4.21 5.31
N GLN A 41 -12.41 3.12 4.83
CA GLN A 41 -12.09 1.75 5.24
C GLN A 41 -11.36 0.94 4.16
N ASP A 42 -11.14 1.51 2.97
CA ASP A 42 -10.59 0.80 1.83
C ASP A 42 -9.09 1.09 1.66
N VAL A 43 -8.38 0.14 1.07
CA VAL A 43 -7.03 0.38 0.53
C VAL A 43 -7.18 0.65 -0.96
N LEU A 44 -6.94 1.89 -1.37
CA LEU A 44 -7.00 2.29 -2.77
C LEU A 44 -5.61 2.29 -3.40
N LEU A 45 -5.47 1.63 -4.54
CA LEU A 45 -4.29 1.74 -5.39
C LEU A 45 -4.51 2.88 -6.39
N GLU A 46 -3.78 3.98 -6.22
CA GLU A 46 -3.94 5.17 -7.07
C GLU A 46 -3.04 5.16 -8.30
N ASN A 47 -1.80 4.68 -8.17
CA ASN A 47 -0.83 4.71 -9.25
C ASN A 47 0.12 3.50 -9.20
N ILE A 48 0.54 3.01 -10.37
CA ILE A 48 1.63 2.05 -10.55
C ILE A 48 2.57 2.61 -11.61
N GLU A 49 3.84 2.76 -11.25
CA GLU A 49 4.92 3.11 -12.17
C GLU A 49 5.81 1.90 -12.42
N ILE A 50 6.01 1.55 -13.69
CA ILE A 50 6.92 0.48 -14.11
C ILE A 50 8.12 1.12 -14.79
N MET A 51 9.29 0.96 -14.18
CA MET A 51 10.55 1.38 -14.79
C MET A 51 11.06 0.27 -15.68
N LYS A 52 11.39 0.61 -16.93
CA LYS A 52 11.99 -0.33 -17.87
C LYS A 52 13.51 -0.34 -17.67
N SER A 53 14.08 -1.52 -17.48
CA SER A 53 15.52 -1.75 -17.40
C SER A 53 16.24 -1.51 -18.73
#